data_AF-A0A955GVT7-F1
#
_entry.id   AF-A0A955GVT7-F1
#
_cell.length_a   1.000
_cell.length_b   1.000
_cell.length_c   1.000
_cell.angle_alpha   90.00
_cell.angle_beta   90.00
_cell.angle_gamma   90.00
#
_symmetry.space_group_name_H-M   'P 1'
#
loop_
_entity.id
_entity.type
_entity.pdbx_description
1 polymer ?
#
loop_
_entity_poly.entity_id
_entity_poly.type
_entity_poly.pdbx_seq_one_letter_code
_entity_poly.pdbx_strand_id
1 'polypeptide(L)'
;MKKARASKQFLEELRKVPIVQVACEKTGISRNSVYRWRREDKKFAEDMDTAITEGVAFVNDMSESQLLTMIKEKNWSAISFWLRHRNDNYKNKIEVTTNERIDELTPEQQKVVKQALKLASLTKQKSIRRIKKKN
;
A
#
# COMPACT_ATOMS: atom_id res chain seq x y z
N MET A 1 -35.89 -11.95 -23.53
CA MET A 1 -34.87 -11.39 -24.46
C MET A 1 -34.34 -10.00 -24.06
N LYS A 2 -35.17 -9.00 -23.68
CA LYS A 2 -34.69 -7.64 -23.31
C LYS A 2 -33.67 -7.60 -22.15
N LYS A 3 -33.88 -8.38 -21.07
CA LYS A 3 -32.95 -8.43 -19.91
C LYS A 3 -31.53 -8.85 -20.31
N ALA A 4 -31.39 -9.96 -21.05
CA ALA A 4 -30.08 -10.52 -21.40
C ALA A 4 -29.23 -9.56 -22.24
N ARG A 5 -29.85 -8.87 -23.22
CA ARG A 5 -29.17 -7.86 -24.04
C ARG A 5 -28.75 -6.65 -23.21
N ALA A 6 -29.65 -6.10 -22.39
CA ALA A 6 -29.37 -4.94 -21.56
C ALA A 6 -28.27 -5.23 -20.52
N SER A 7 -28.34 -6.39 -19.87
CA SER A 7 -27.32 -6.90 -18.96
C SER A 7 -25.96 -7.00 -19.62
N LYS A 8 -25.89 -7.59 -20.83
CA LYS A 8 -24.63 -7.69 -21.56
C LYS A 8 -24.05 -6.32 -21.90
N GLN A 9 -24.87 -5.42 -22.44
CA GLN A 9 -24.44 -4.05 -22.77
C GLN A 9 -23.95 -3.29 -21.54
N PHE A 10 -24.61 -3.46 -20.39
CA PHE A 10 -24.18 -2.87 -19.12
C PHE A 10 -22.80 -3.34 -18.70
N LEU A 11 -22.55 -4.66 -18.77
CA LEU A 11 -21.26 -5.24 -18.45
C LEU A 11 -20.16 -4.74 -19.41
N GLU A 12 -20.44 -4.62 -20.71
CA GLU A 12 -19.48 -4.05 -21.67
C GLU A 12 -19.11 -2.59 -21.36
N GLU A 13 -20.07 -1.77 -20.95
CA GLU A 13 -19.76 -0.39 -20.55
C GLU A 13 -18.97 -0.34 -19.23
N LEU A 14 -19.24 -1.27 -18.31
CA LEU A 14 -18.52 -1.37 -17.04
C LEU A 14 -17.06 -1.78 -17.22
N ARG A 15 -16.76 -2.61 -18.23
CA ARG A 15 -15.39 -2.96 -18.65
C ARG A 15 -14.58 -1.79 -19.21
N LYS A 16 -15.25 -0.73 -19.67
CA LYS A 16 -14.57 0.47 -20.19
C LYS A 16 -14.39 1.52 -19.09
N VAL A 17 -15.42 1.70 -18.28
CA VAL A 17 -15.42 2.65 -17.17
C VAL A 17 -16.10 1.94 -15.98
N PRO A 18 -15.35 1.58 -14.92
CA PRO A 18 -15.85 0.76 -13.81
C PRO A 18 -16.71 1.59 -12.82
N ILE A 19 -17.60 2.44 -13.35
CA ILE A 19 -18.51 3.30 -12.60
C ILE A 19 -19.94 2.88 -12.95
N VAL A 20 -20.63 2.25 -12.00
CA VAL A 20 -21.98 1.70 -12.19
C VAL A 20 -22.97 2.75 -12.69
N GLN A 21 -22.91 3.99 -12.17
CA GLN A 21 -23.78 5.08 -12.59
C GLN A 21 -23.60 5.41 -14.08
N VAL A 22 -22.36 5.50 -14.56
CA VAL A 22 -22.04 5.81 -15.96
C VAL A 22 -22.53 4.69 -16.88
N ALA A 23 -22.30 3.43 -16.49
CA ALA A 23 -22.79 2.28 -17.26
C ALA A 23 -24.33 2.24 -17.29
N CYS A 24 -25.00 2.60 -16.19
CA CYS A 24 -26.46 2.72 -16.12
C CYS A 24 -27.00 3.80 -17.06
N GLU A 25 -26.40 5.00 -17.05
CA GLU A 25 -26.79 6.12 -17.93
C GLU A 25 -26.64 5.77 -19.41
N LYS A 26 -25.51 5.16 -19.79
CA LYS A 26 -25.24 4.76 -21.18
C LYS A 26 -26.16 3.65 -21.69
N THR A 27 -26.65 2.78 -20.80
CA THR A 27 -27.50 1.64 -21.17
C THR A 27 -28.99 1.88 -20.91
N GLY A 28 -29.35 2.99 -20.28
CA GLY A 28 -30.72 3.31 -19.90
C GLY A 28 -31.29 2.38 -18.82
N ILE A 29 -30.43 1.74 -18.02
CA ILE A 29 -30.84 0.81 -16.95
C ILE A 29 -30.79 1.56 -15.62
N SER A 30 -31.84 1.42 -14.80
CA SER A 30 -31.81 1.98 -13.44
C SER A 30 -30.84 1.20 -12.54
N ARG A 31 -30.10 1.91 -11.67
CA ARG A 31 -29.24 1.28 -10.67
C ARG A 31 -29.97 0.22 -9.82
N ASN A 32 -31.22 0.49 -9.46
CA ASN A 32 -32.05 -0.45 -8.69
C ASN A 32 -32.21 -1.79 -9.42
N SER A 33 -32.36 -1.76 -10.76
CA SER A 33 -32.46 -2.98 -11.57
C SER A 33 -31.15 -3.75 -11.55
N VAL A 34 -30.00 -3.07 -11.71
CA VAL A 34 -28.67 -3.69 -11.65
C VAL A 34 -28.42 -4.34 -10.29
N TYR A 35 -28.66 -3.61 -9.20
CA TYR A 35 -28.45 -4.18 -7.85
C TYR A 35 -29.40 -5.32 -7.54
N ARG A 36 -30.65 -5.26 -8.03
CA ARG A 36 -31.57 -6.38 -7.96
C ARG A 36 -31.01 -7.60 -8.69
N TRP A 37 -30.53 -7.44 -9.92
CA TRP A 37 -29.92 -8.54 -10.67
C TRP A 37 -28.69 -9.10 -9.96
N ARG A 38 -27.82 -8.24 -9.42
CA ARG A 38 -26.64 -8.68 -8.65
C ARG A 38 -27.01 -9.53 -7.43
N ARG A 39 -28.15 -9.27 -6.79
CA ARG A 39 -28.64 -10.06 -5.65
C ARG A 39 -29.32 -11.36 -6.06
N GLU A 40 -30.09 -11.33 -7.14
CA GLU A 40 -30.96 -12.45 -7.56
C GLU A 40 -30.30 -13.42 -8.55
N ASP A 41 -29.24 -12.99 -9.24
CA ASP A 41 -28.58 -13.71 -10.33
C ASP A 41 -27.08 -13.81 -10.03
N LYS A 42 -26.68 -14.97 -9.47
CA LYS A 42 -25.29 -15.22 -9.06
C LYS A 42 -24.32 -15.10 -10.23
N LYS A 43 -24.71 -15.57 -11.42
CA LYS A 43 -23.85 -15.49 -12.61
C LYS A 43 -23.64 -14.04 -13.04
N PHE A 44 -24.70 -13.23 -13.01
CA PHE A 44 -24.58 -11.79 -13.27
C PHE A 44 -23.67 -11.10 -12.25
N ALA A 45 -23.72 -11.49 -10.97
CA ALA A 45 -22.85 -10.91 -9.94
C ALA A 45 -21.36 -11.20 -10.23
N GLU A 46 -21.03 -12.46 -10.55
CA GLU A 46 -19.67 -12.87 -10.93
C GLU A 46 -19.18 -12.15 -12.20
N ASP A 47 -20.04 -12.04 -13.21
CA ASP A 47 -19.72 -11.35 -14.45
C ASP A 47 -19.53 -9.84 -14.22
N MET A 48 -20.29 -9.24 -13.30
CA MET A 48 -20.15 -7.84 -12.90
C MET A 48 -18.84 -7.59 -12.17
N ASP A 49 -18.43 -8.48 -11.27
CA ASP A 49 -17.16 -8.36 -10.55
C ASP A 49 -15.97 -8.51 -11.50
N THR A 50 -16.08 -9.42 -12.47
CA THR A 50 -15.10 -9.58 -13.55
C THR A 50 -15.03 -8.30 -14.39
N ALA A 51 -16.17 -7.75 -14.83
CA ALA A 51 -16.22 -6.53 -15.62
C ALA A 51 -15.64 -5.31 -14.89
N ILE A 52 -15.87 -5.19 -13.57
CA ILE A 52 -15.25 -4.14 -12.75
C ILE A 52 -13.74 -4.29 -12.72
N THR A 53 -13.25 -5.52 -12.51
CA THR A 53 -11.80 -5.81 -12.44
C THR A 53 -11.12 -5.46 -13.77
N GLU A 54 -11.71 -5.88 -14.89
CA GLU A 54 -11.24 -5.56 -16.24
C GLU A 54 -11.28 -4.04 -16.49
N GLY A 55 -12.35 -3.36 -16.07
CA GLY A 55 -12.46 -1.91 -16.20
C GLY A 55 -11.45 -1.12 -15.37
N VAL A 56 -11.12 -1.60 -14.16
CA VAL A 56 -10.06 -1.00 -13.34
C VAL A 56 -8.70 -1.17 -14.01
N ALA A 57 -8.40 -2.37 -14.53
CA ALA A 57 -7.16 -2.59 -15.26
C ALA A 57 -7.04 -1.67 -16.49
N PHE A 58 -8.12 -1.56 -17.28
CA PHE A 58 -8.15 -0.68 -18.44
C PHE A 58 -7.94 0.81 -18.08
N VAL A 59 -8.61 1.31 -17.04
CA VAL A 59 -8.44 2.69 -16.58
C VAL A 59 -7.03 2.93 -16.02
N ASN A 60 -6.42 1.93 -15.37
CA ASN A 60 -5.03 2.04 -14.92
C ASN A 60 -4.07 2.20 -16.10
N ASP A 61 -4.17 1.37 -17.13
CA ASP A 61 -3.33 1.46 -18.33
C ASP A 61 -3.48 2.84 -19.01
N MET A 62 -4.71 3.33 -19.13
CA MET A 62 -4.97 4.68 -19.65
C MET A 62 -4.34 5.76 -18.77
N SER A 63 -4.44 5.61 -17.45
CA SER A 63 -3.91 6.56 -16.48
C SER A 63 -2.39 6.59 -16.50
N GLU A 64 -1.72 5.45 -16.71
CA GLU A 64 -0.27 5.38 -16.92
C GLU A 64 0.15 6.14 -18.19
N SER A 65 -0.58 5.97 -19.29
CA SER A 65 -0.33 6.74 -20.51
C SER A 65 -0.51 8.25 -20.29
N GLN A 66 -1.54 8.67 -19.55
CA GLN A 66 -1.75 10.07 -19.22
C GLN A 66 -0.66 10.64 -18.32
N LEU A 67 -0.19 9.87 -17.34
CA LEU A 67 0.92 10.25 -16.49
C LEU A 67 2.19 10.53 -17.31
N LEU A 68 2.49 9.69 -18.30
CA LEU A 68 3.63 9.91 -19.21
C LEU A 68 3.47 11.18 -20.04
N THR A 69 2.26 11.48 -20.54
CA THR A 69 1.98 12.74 -21.24
C THR A 69 2.24 13.95 -20.33
N MET A 70 1.73 13.92 -19.09
CA MET A 70 1.96 15.00 -18.12
C MET A 70 3.45 15.19 -17.79
N ILE A 71 4.22 14.10 -17.71
CA ILE A 71 5.68 14.16 -17.54
C ILE A 71 6.35 14.85 -18.74
N LYS A 72 5.95 14.53 -19.98
CA LYS A 72 6.46 15.19 -21.20
C LYS A 72 6.15 16.69 -21.21
N GLU A 73 4.99 17.06 -20.67
CA GLU A 73 4.55 18.45 -20.49
C GLU A 73 5.21 19.16 -19.30
N LYS A 74 6.22 18.54 -18.67
CA LYS A 74 7.00 19.08 -17.55
C LYS A 74 6.14 19.37 -16.31
N ASN A 75 5.05 18.64 -16.11
CA ASN A 75 4.22 18.76 -14.92
C ASN A 75 4.98 18.24 -13.68
N TRP A 76 5.30 19.14 -12.75
CA TRP A 76 6.07 18.81 -11.54
C TRP A 76 5.40 17.72 -10.69
N SER A 77 4.09 17.80 -10.47
CA SER A 77 3.37 16.84 -9.64
C SER A 77 3.45 15.41 -10.21
N ALA A 78 3.31 15.27 -11.53
CA ALA A 78 3.45 13.99 -12.23
C ALA A 78 4.89 13.43 -12.14
N ILE A 79 5.90 14.28 -12.37
CA ILE A 79 7.32 13.91 -12.27
C ILE A 79 7.67 13.48 -10.84
N SER A 80 7.28 14.29 -9.85
CA SER A 80 7.52 14.03 -8.43
C SER A 80 6.84 12.73 -8.00
N PHE A 81 5.57 12.54 -8.40
CA PHE A 81 4.84 11.29 -8.13
C PHE A 81 5.58 10.09 -8.70
N TRP A 82 5.99 10.12 -9.98
CA TRP A 82 6.70 9.01 -10.60
C TRP A 82 8.03 8.68 -9.89
N LEU A 83 8.86 9.69 -9.64
CA LEU A 83 10.17 9.51 -9.01
C LEU A 83 10.05 8.94 -7.59
N ARG A 84 9.10 9.42 -6.77
CA ARG A 84 8.90 8.94 -5.39
C ARG A 84 8.51 7.46 -5.32
N HIS A 85 7.84 6.94 -6.35
CA HIS A 85 7.36 5.54 -6.37
C HIS A 85 8.31 4.58 -7.10
N ARG A 86 9.15 5.06 -8.03
CA ARG A 86 10.01 4.20 -8.86
C ARG A 86 11.51 4.45 -8.74
N ASN A 87 11.94 5.41 -7.92
CA ASN A 87 13.36 5.66 -7.66
C ASN A 87 13.63 5.79 -6.15
N ASP A 88 14.47 4.91 -5.63
CA ASP A 88 14.81 4.84 -4.20
C ASP A 88 15.43 6.14 -3.65
N ASN A 89 16.13 6.90 -4.49
CA ASN A 89 16.74 8.18 -4.10
C ASN A 89 15.69 9.23 -3.73
N TYR A 90 14.45 9.08 -4.23
CA TYR A 90 13.35 10.03 -4.03
C TYR A 90 12.23 9.46 -3.17
N LYS A 91 12.37 8.23 -2.64
CA LYS A 91 11.41 7.67 -1.70
C LYS A 91 11.31 8.55 -0.45
N ASN A 92 10.10 8.63 0.12
CA ASN A 92 9.92 9.29 1.40
C ASN A 92 10.74 8.57 2.46
N LYS A 93 11.68 9.28 3.08
CA LYS A 93 12.38 8.79 4.26
C LYS A 93 11.54 9.14 5.47
N ILE A 94 11.14 8.11 6.23
CA ILE A 94 10.54 8.31 7.54
C ILE A 94 11.70 8.41 8.53
N GLU A 95 11.98 9.60 9.03
CA GLU A 95 12.89 9.76 10.17
C GLU A 95 12.15 9.33 11.43
N VAL A 96 12.58 8.21 12.02
CA VAL A 96 12.08 7.74 13.31
C VAL A 96 12.97 8.32 14.39
N THR A 97 12.55 9.43 15.00
CA THR A 97 13.21 9.96 16.19
C THR A 97 12.74 9.15 17.40
N THR A 98 13.47 8.09 17.74
CA THR A 98 13.28 7.43 19.04
C THR A 98 13.83 8.33 20.13
N ASN A 99 12.95 8.87 20.98
CA ASN A 99 13.35 9.36 22.30
C ASN A 99 13.68 8.13 23.16
N GLU A 100 14.89 7.59 23.00
CA GLU A 100 15.42 6.61 23.95
C GLU A 100 15.62 7.34 25.28
N ARG A 101 14.60 7.28 26.14
CA ARG A 101 14.81 7.54 27.56
C ARG A 101 15.75 6.45 28.04
N ILE A 102 17.00 6.81 28.30
CA ILE A 102 17.93 5.96 29.04
C ILE A 102 17.45 6.01 30.50
N ASP A 103 16.40 5.25 30.79
CA ASP A 103 15.96 5.03 32.15
C ASP A 103 16.98 4.11 32.84
N GLU A 104 17.32 4.41 34.10
CA GLU A 104 18.22 3.57 34.87
C GLU A 104 17.67 2.14 34.97
N LEU A 105 18.52 1.15 34.75
CA LEU A 105 18.13 -0.26 34.83
C LEU A 105 17.53 -0.57 36.19
N THR A 106 16.35 -1.21 36.21
CA THR A 106 15.74 -1.66 37.46
C THR A 106 16.62 -2.71 38.14
N PRO A 107 16.50 -2.89 39.47
CA PRO A 107 17.32 -3.86 40.20
C PRO A 107 17.22 -5.30 39.66
N GLU A 108 16.09 -5.67 39.07
CA GLU A 108 15.89 -6.98 38.42
C GLU A 108 16.64 -7.08 37.09
N GLN A 109 16.56 -6.04 36.24
CA GLN A 109 17.30 -5.98 34.98
C GLN A 109 18.81 -5.99 35.21
N GLN A 110 19.29 -5.29 36.25
CA GLN A 110 20.70 -5.32 36.64
C GLN A 110 21.17 -6.72 37.04
N LYS A 111 20.35 -7.50 37.74
CA LYS A 111 20.67 -8.90 38.10
C LYS A 111 20.80 -9.77 36.85
N VAL A 112 19.88 -9.62 35.89
CA VAL A 112 19.91 -10.36 34.62
C VAL A 112 21.16 -10.01 33.82
N VAL A 113 21.49 -8.73 33.69
CA VAL A 113 22.72 -8.28 33.01
C VAL A 113 23.97 -8.81 33.72
N LYS A 114 24.00 -8.75 35.06
CA LYS A 114 25.12 -9.29 35.87
C LYS A 114 25.28 -10.80 35.71
N GLN A 115 24.18 -11.53 35.62
CA GLN A 115 24.19 -12.98 35.39
C GLN A 115 24.67 -13.30 33.97
N ALA A 116 24.21 -12.56 32.95
CA ALA A 116 24.67 -12.69 31.58
C ALA A 116 26.17 -12.39 31.45
N LEU A 117 26.67 -11.33 32.08
CA LEU A 117 28.11 -10.98 32.12
C LEU A 117 28.95 -12.03 32.86
N LYS A 118 28.38 -12.71 33.85
CA LYS A 118 29.01 -13.83 34.57
C LYS A 118 29.10 -15.08 33.71
N LEU A 119 28.01 -15.43 33.01
CA LEU A 119 27.97 -16.56 32.08
C LEU A 119 28.90 -16.35 30.89
N ALA A 120 29.00 -15.12 30.38
CA ALA A 120 29.94 -14.73 29.34
C ALA A 120 31.41 -14.68 29.80
N SER A 121 31.71 -15.00 31.07
CA SER A 121 33.06 -14.98 31.65
C SER A 121 33.78 -13.61 31.56
N LEU A 122 33.03 -12.52 31.36
CA LEU A 122 33.56 -11.15 31.24
C LEU A 122 33.82 -10.48 32.60
N THR A 123 33.50 -11.15 33.71
CA THR A 123 33.55 -10.56 35.06
C THR A 123 34.95 -10.54 35.68
N LYS A 124 35.99 -11.04 35.00
CA LYS A 124 37.35 -11.15 35.55
C LYS A 124 38.42 -10.59 34.62
N GLN A 125 38.23 -9.41 34.06
CA GLN A 125 39.37 -8.66 33.52
C GLN A 125 40.16 -7.98 34.65
N LYS A 126 41.35 -8.53 34.93
CA LYS A 126 42.42 -7.98 35.78
C LYS A 126 43.04 -6.67 35.22
N SER A 127 42.36 -5.91 34.36
CA SER A 127 42.96 -4.81 33.58
C SER A 127 42.95 -3.43 34.26
N ILE A 128 42.27 -3.23 35.38
CA ILE A 128 42.26 -1.90 36.06
C ILE A 128 43.60 -1.56 36.76
N ARG A 129 44.55 -2.51 36.89
CA ARG A 129 45.86 -2.24 37.53
C ARG A 129 46.90 -1.51 36.66
N ARG A 130 46.63 -1.20 35.38
CA ARG A 130 47.65 -0.60 34.49
C ARG A 130 47.60 0.93 34.29
N ILE A 131 46.72 1.65 34.99
CA ILE A 131 46.60 3.12 34.80
C ILE A 131 47.46 3.95 35.79
N LYS A 132 48.16 3.32 36.74
CA LYS A 132 49.12 4.05 37.63
C LYS A 132 50.51 3.44 37.63
N LYS A 133 51.28 3.64 36.55
CA LYS A 133 52.73 3.83 36.60
C LYS A 133 53.27 4.23 35.22
N LYS A 134 53.34 5.55 34.99
CA LYS A 134 54.30 6.20 34.11
C LYS A 134 54.51 7.62 34.64
N ASN A 135 55.43 7.73 35.60
CA ASN A 135 56.40 8.84 35.64
C ASN A 135 57.72 8.19 35.26
#